data_AF-A0A1M7RE77-F1
#
_entry.id   AF-A0A1M7RE77-F1
#
_cell.length_a   1.000
_cell.length_b   1.000
_cell.length_c   1.000
_cell.angle_alpha   90.00
_cell.angle_beta   90.00
_cell.angle_gamma   90.00
#
_symmetry.space_group_name_H-M   'P 1'
#
loop_
_entity.id
_entity.type
_entity.pdbx_description
1 polymer ?
#
loop_
_entity_poly.entity_id
_entity_poly.type
_entity_poly.pdbx_seq_one_letter_code
_entity_poly.pdbx_strand_id
1 'polypeptide(L)'
;MEDKLASLEQALSQDINALGLSKPVSLQDLTAALHLKDQAATTDQSLSEFLQRAPATLIIRTYRASEQDSTETDALVGAVMTLAKRVQCPRLATLEVELRRALVPADFPIVAAHSSLAGAQPKLALVEFGGRYYQPGASPPEVLNRWEVCEDLARQLAERSLETEKGKYAHLSREAILEQYLQRLFRTGWGADEEMKWVVHRTAAMLKWPVPKEAQFTPQ
;
A
#
# COMPACT_ATOMS: atom_id res chain seq x y z
N MET A 1 12.78 -6.47 -23.02
CA MET A 1 11.73 -6.69 -21.99
C MET A 1 11.90 -8.06 -21.35
N GLU A 2 12.22 -9.10 -22.13
CA GLU A 2 12.44 -10.48 -21.67
C GLU A 2 13.53 -10.63 -20.60
N ASP A 3 14.67 -9.94 -20.72
CA ASP A 3 15.73 -9.99 -19.69
C ASP A 3 15.30 -9.49 -18.30
N LYS A 4 14.38 -8.51 -18.25
CA LYS A 4 13.86 -7.98 -16.97
C LYS A 4 12.90 -8.95 -16.31
N LEU A 5 12.14 -9.70 -17.11
CA LEU A 5 11.17 -10.67 -16.60
C LEU A 5 11.90 -11.88 -16.01
N ALA A 6 12.89 -12.42 -16.73
CA ALA A 6 13.73 -13.52 -16.25
C ALA A 6 14.52 -13.15 -14.99
N SER A 7 15.06 -11.93 -14.92
CA SER A 7 15.74 -11.43 -13.72
C SER A 7 14.79 -11.30 -12.51
N LEU A 8 13.53 -10.92 -12.73
CA LEU A 8 12.53 -10.77 -11.68
C LEU A 8 12.03 -12.12 -11.16
N GLU A 9 11.80 -13.09 -12.05
CA GLU A 9 11.45 -14.46 -11.67
C GLU A 9 12.56 -15.14 -10.87
N GLN A 10 13.82 -14.93 -11.25
CA GLN A 10 14.97 -15.42 -10.50
C GLN A 10 15.04 -14.81 -9.09
N ALA A 11 14.84 -13.50 -8.97
CA ALA A 11 14.81 -12.83 -7.67
C ALA A 11 13.66 -13.33 -6.78
N LEU A 12 12.46 -13.50 -7.34
CA LEU A 12 11.32 -14.06 -6.60
C LEU A 12 11.57 -15.49 -6.14
N SER A 13 12.19 -16.31 -6.97
CA SER A 13 12.53 -17.69 -6.62
C SER A 13 13.55 -17.73 -5.48
N GLN A 14 14.53 -16.83 -5.47
CA GLN A 14 15.47 -16.66 -4.36
C GLN A 14 14.76 -16.23 -3.06
N ASP A 15 13.88 -15.23 -3.14
CA ASP A 15 13.09 -14.74 -2.00
C ASP A 15 12.21 -15.86 -1.39
N ILE A 16 11.57 -16.68 -2.24
CA ILE A 16 10.74 -17.82 -1.80
C ILE A 16 11.60 -18.88 -1.10
N ASN A 17 12.75 -19.22 -1.67
CA ASN A 17 13.66 -20.20 -1.07
C ASN A 17 14.21 -19.74 0.29
N ALA A 18 14.39 -18.43 0.47
CA ALA A 18 14.84 -17.84 1.75
C ALA A 18 13.80 -17.96 2.88
N LEU A 19 12.52 -18.25 2.60
CA LEU A 19 11.48 -18.40 3.62
C LEU A 19 11.64 -19.67 4.48
N GLY A 20 12.52 -20.59 4.07
CA GLY A 20 12.81 -21.83 4.82
C GLY A 20 11.57 -22.71 5.01
N LEU A 21 10.75 -22.85 3.97
CA LEU A 21 9.55 -23.69 3.97
C LEU A 21 9.91 -25.17 4.22
N SER A 22 9.04 -25.91 4.89
CA SER A 22 9.28 -27.33 5.19
C SER A 22 9.38 -28.20 3.93
N LYS A 23 8.70 -27.78 2.86
CA LYS A 23 8.81 -28.34 1.51
C LYS A 23 9.04 -27.20 0.51
N PRO A 24 9.95 -27.37 -0.45
CA PRO A 24 10.15 -26.37 -1.49
C PRO A 24 8.88 -26.25 -2.33
N VAL A 25 8.49 -25.02 -2.64
CA VAL A 25 7.36 -24.71 -3.54
C VAL A 25 7.92 -23.91 -4.70
N SER A 26 7.60 -24.31 -5.92
CA SER A 26 8.04 -23.56 -7.10
C SER A 26 7.23 -22.26 -7.25
N LEU A 27 7.84 -21.26 -7.89
CA LEU A 27 7.13 -20.02 -8.23
C LEU A 27 5.90 -20.30 -9.10
N GLN A 28 5.99 -21.25 -10.03
CA GLN A 28 4.89 -21.65 -10.92
C GLN A 28 3.71 -22.21 -10.11
N ASP A 29 3.97 -23.10 -9.16
CA ASP A 29 2.91 -23.69 -8.34
C ASP A 29 2.25 -22.64 -7.43
N LEU A 30 3.04 -21.71 -6.87
CA LEU A 30 2.50 -20.59 -6.09
C LEU A 30 1.62 -19.68 -6.94
N THR A 31 2.06 -19.32 -8.15
CA THR A 31 1.26 -18.50 -9.07
C THR A 31 -0.04 -19.21 -9.45
N ALA A 32 0.02 -20.49 -9.80
CA ALA A 32 -1.16 -21.27 -10.16
C ALA A 32 -2.16 -21.37 -9.00
N ALA A 33 -1.67 -21.60 -7.77
CA ALA A 33 -2.49 -21.66 -6.56
C ALA A 33 -3.14 -20.31 -6.22
N LEU A 34 -2.39 -19.21 -6.35
CA LEU A 34 -2.86 -17.84 -6.12
C LEU A 34 -3.92 -17.41 -7.13
N HIS A 35 -3.80 -17.87 -8.38
CA HIS A 35 -4.79 -17.63 -9.43
C HIS A 35 -5.97 -18.59 -9.39
N LEU A 36 -6.02 -19.51 -8.41
CA LEU A 36 -7.02 -20.57 -8.29
C LEU A 36 -7.16 -21.42 -9.57
N LYS A 37 -6.12 -21.43 -10.43
CA LYS A 37 -6.11 -22.09 -11.74
C LYS A 37 -5.77 -23.58 -11.65
N ASP A 38 -5.08 -24.00 -10.59
CA ASP A 38 -4.70 -25.40 -10.41
C ASP A 38 -4.76 -25.85 -8.94
N GLN A 39 -5.31 -27.04 -8.71
CA GLN A 39 -5.51 -27.66 -7.39
C GLN A 39 -4.49 -28.77 -7.11
N ALA A 40 -3.71 -29.20 -8.10
CA ALA A 40 -3.07 -30.52 -8.05
C ALA A 40 -1.60 -30.56 -7.56
N ALA A 41 -0.83 -29.47 -7.66
CA ALA A 41 0.63 -29.54 -7.51
C ALA A 41 1.19 -29.19 -6.12
N THR A 42 0.56 -28.30 -5.35
CA THR A 42 1.10 -27.88 -4.04
C THR A 42 0.30 -28.44 -2.87
N THR A 43 0.99 -29.02 -1.89
CA THR A 43 0.38 -29.37 -0.60
C THR A 43 -0.20 -28.12 0.08
N ASP A 44 -1.45 -28.18 0.55
CA ASP A 44 -2.09 -27.08 1.31
C ASP A 44 -1.23 -26.63 2.51
N GLN A 45 -0.46 -27.55 3.12
CA GLN A 45 0.48 -27.23 4.19
C GLN A 45 1.59 -26.27 3.75
N SER A 46 2.19 -26.47 2.57
CA SER A 46 3.26 -25.62 2.06
C SER A 46 2.74 -24.24 1.66
N LEU A 47 1.52 -24.18 1.13
CA LEU A 47 0.81 -22.93 0.85
C LEU A 47 0.47 -22.17 2.13
N SER A 48 0.01 -22.87 3.16
CA SER A 48 -0.28 -22.27 4.48
C SER A 48 0.99 -21.71 5.12
N GLU A 49 2.10 -22.46 5.11
CA GLU A 49 3.41 -22.00 5.58
C GLU A 49 3.93 -20.79 4.79
N PHE A 50 3.76 -20.81 3.46
CA PHE A 50 4.11 -19.67 2.61
C PHE A 50 3.32 -18.42 3.00
N LEU A 51 1.98 -18.50 3.08
CA LEU A 51 1.14 -17.35 3.46
C LEU A 51 1.43 -16.86 4.89
N GLN A 52 1.81 -17.77 5.79
CA GLN A 52 2.17 -17.43 7.16
C GLN A 52 3.49 -16.65 7.23
N ARG A 53 4.50 -17.02 6.44
CA ARG A 53 5.87 -16.47 6.53
C ARG A 53 6.19 -15.38 5.53
N ALA A 54 5.62 -15.44 4.33
CA ALA A 54 5.94 -14.53 3.25
C ALA A 54 5.47 -13.10 3.58
N PRO A 55 6.32 -12.06 3.40
CA PRO A 55 5.84 -10.69 3.54
C PRO A 55 4.75 -10.40 2.49
N ALA A 56 3.81 -9.52 2.81
CA ALA A 56 2.70 -9.19 1.90
C ALA A 56 3.19 -8.66 0.54
N THR A 57 4.33 -7.96 0.53
CA THR A 57 5.00 -7.50 -0.69
C THR A 57 5.44 -8.66 -1.59
N LEU A 58 5.94 -9.75 -1.02
CA LEU A 58 6.31 -10.94 -1.79
C LEU A 58 5.07 -11.62 -2.36
N ILE A 59 4.00 -11.76 -1.58
CA ILE A 59 2.73 -12.35 -2.03
C ILE A 59 2.16 -11.56 -3.22
N ILE A 60 2.16 -10.23 -3.14
CA ILE A 60 1.70 -9.36 -4.24
C ILE A 60 2.59 -9.53 -5.48
N ARG A 61 3.92 -9.54 -5.31
CA ARG A 61 4.84 -9.72 -6.44
C ARG A 61 4.67 -11.09 -7.09
N THR A 62 4.47 -12.15 -6.30
CA THR A 62 4.20 -13.49 -6.85
C THR A 62 2.89 -13.52 -7.62
N TYR A 63 1.82 -12.89 -7.12
CA TYR A 63 0.55 -12.81 -7.83
C TYR A 63 0.71 -12.10 -9.19
N ARG A 64 1.39 -10.94 -9.19
CA ARG A 64 1.60 -10.09 -10.37
C ARG A 64 2.60 -10.66 -11.38
N ALA A 65 3.48 -11.58 -10.98
CA ALA A 65 4.41 -12.22 -11.91
C ALA A 65 3.67 -12.99 -13.03
N SER A 66 2.41 -13.40 -12.80
CA SER A 66 1.60 -14.13 -13.78
C SER A 66 0.59 -13.27 -14.55
N GLU A 67 0.32 -12.03 -14.14
CA GLU A 67 -0.64 -11.15 -14.82
C GLU A 67 0.04 -9.90 -15.35
N GLN A 68 0.00 -9.73 -16.67
CA GLN A 68 0.62 -8.60 -17.36
C GLN A 68 -0.11 -7.26 -17.17
N ASP A 69 -1.37 -7.22 -16.67
CA ASP A 69 -2.15 -5.96 -16.74
C ASP A 69 -3.29 -5.77 -15.72
N SER A 70 -3.49 -6.65 -14.73
CA SER A 70 -4.56 -6.42 -13.75
C SER A 70 -4.10 -5.44 -12.65
N THR A 71 -4.54 -4.19 -12.76
CA THR A 71 -4.50 -3.20 -11.68
C THR A 71 -5.56 -3.44 -10.61
N GLU A 72 -6.34 -4.52 -10.70
CA GLU A 72 -7.49 -4.77 -9.84
C GLU A 72 -7.04 -5.33 -8.49
N THR A 73 -6.67 -4.42 -7.59
CA THR A 73 -6.17 -4.71 -6.24
C THR A 73 -7.15 -5.55 -5.43
N ASP A 74 -8.46 -5.36 -5.62
CA ASP A 74 -9.49 -6.12 -4.93
C ASP A 74 -9.57 -7.57 -5.42
N ALA A 75 -9.32 -7.82 -6.71
CA ALA A 75 -9.25 -9.19 -7.25
C ALA A 75 -8.06 -9.95 -6.64
N LEU A 76 -6.90 -9.31 -6.56
CA LEU A 76 -5.70 -9.87 -5.90
C LEU A 76 -5.99 -10.21 -4.43
N VAL A 77 -6.49 -9.24 -3.67
CA VAL A 77 -6.79 -9.44 -2.24
C VAL A 77 -7.84 -10.54 -2.08
N GLY A 78 -8.91 -10.52 -2.87
CA GLY A 78 -9.94 -11.55 -2.87
C GLY A 78 -9.41 -12.96 -3.16
N ALA A 79 -8.55 -13.10 -4.16
CA ALA A 79 -7.93 -14.37 -4.53
C ALA A 79 -7.03 -14.92 -3.41
N VAL A 80 -6.14 -14.06 -2.86
CA VAL A 80 -5.26 -14.44 -1.75
C VAL A 80 -6.07 -14.81 -0.50
N MET A 81 -7.13 -14.05 -0.17
CA MET A 81 -7.96 -14.33 0.99
C MET A 81 -8.79 -15.61 0.83
N THR A 82 -9.22 -15.93 -0.40
CA THR A 82 -9.88 -17.20 -0.72
C THR A 82 -8.93 -18.37 -0.52
N LEU A 83 -7.69 -18.24 -1.00
CA LEU A 83 -6.64 -19.22 -0.79
C LEU A 83 -6.31 -19.39 0.71
N ALA A 84 -6.12 -18.28 1.43
CA ALA A 84 -5.81 -18.26 2.85
C ALA A 84 -6.89 -18.96 3.70
N LYS A 85 -8.18 -18.75 3.37
CA LYS A 85 -9.30 -19.47 4.00
C LYS A 85 -9.23 -20.97 3.71
N ARG A 86 -8.98 -21.34 2.45
CA ARG A 86 -8.87 -22.76 2.04
C ARG A 86 -7.79 -23.50 2.81
N VAL A 87 -6.61 -22.90 2.92
CA VAL A 87 -5.45 -23.53 3.59
C VAL A 87 -5.40 -23.27 5.11
N GLN A 88 -6.47 -22.70 5.67
CA GLN A 88 -6.62 -22.37 7.09
C GLN A 88 -5.42 -21.58 7.63
N CYS A 89 -4.99 -20.55 6.89
CA CYS A 89 -3.83 -19.76 7.25
C CYS A 89 -4.05 -19.06 8.62
N PRO A 90 -3.17 -19.26 9.62
CA PRO A 90 -3.30 -18.61 10.92
C PRO A 90 -3.28 -17.08 10.86
N ARG A 91 -2.65 -16.52 9.82
CA ARG A 91 -2.52 -15.07 9.58
C ARG A 91 -3.76 -14.44 8.94
N LEU A 92 -4.84 -15.21 8.71
CA LEU A 92 -6.03 -14.75 8.00
C LEU A 92 -6.60 -13.43 8.56
N ALA A 93 -6.58 -13.25 9.88
CA ALA A 93 -7.14 -12.06 10.54
C ALA A 93 -6.37 -10.75 10.23
N THR A 94 -5.08 -10.82 9.90
CA THR A 94 -4.25 -9.63 9.61
C THR A 94 -3.84 -9.52 8.15
N LEU A 95 -3.85 -10.65 7.42
CA LEU A 95 -3.34 -10.76 6.05
C LEU A 95 -4.01 -9.76 5.10
N GLU A 96 -5.32 -9.56 5.20
CA GLU A 96 -6.05 -8.62 4.34
C GLU A 96 -5.52 -7.18 4.48
N VAL A 97 -5.39 -6.71 5.72
CA VAL A 97 -4.86 -5.37 6.03
C VAL A 97 -3.41 -5.25 5.58
N GLU A 98 -2.60 -6.28 5.77
CA GLU A 98 -1.20 -6.26 5.38
C GLU A 98 -1.00 -6.26 3.86
N LEU A 99 -1.84 -6.99 3.11
CA LEU A 99 -1.88 -6.95 1.65
C LEU A 99 -2.24 -5.54 1.18
N ARG A 100 -3.33 -4.96 1.71
CA ARG A 100 -3.72 -3.59 1.35
C ARG A 100 -2.67 -2.56 1.77
N ARG A 101 -2.06 -2.71 2.94
CA ARG A 101 -0.97 -1.83 3.40
C ARG A 101 0.26 -1.91 2.49
N ALA A 102 0.57 -3.09 1.95
CA ALA A 102 1.68 -3.25 0.99
C ALA A 102 1.38 -2.65 -0.40
N LEU A 103 0.12 -2.31 -0.68
CA LEU A 103 -0.29 -1.55 -1.87
C LEU A 103 -0.21 -0.03 -1.68
N VAL A 104 -0.14 0.46 -0.43
CA VAL A 104 0.08 1.88 -0.13
C VAL A 104 1.42 2.30 -0.75
N PRO A 105 1.47 3.40 -1.51
CA PRO A 105 2.70 3.90 -2.11
C PRO A 105 3.81 4.11 -1.09
N ALA A 106 5.05 3.79 -1.47
CA ALA A 106 6.21 3.89 -0.59
C ALA A 106 6.54 5.34 -0.18
N ASP A 107 6.07 6.32 -0.96
CA ASP A 107 6.21 7.74 -0.70
C ASP A 107 5.10 8.31 0.19
N PHE A 108 4.10 7.50 0.60
CA PHE A 108 3.06 7.95 1.51
C PHE A 108 3.64 8.23 2.91
N PRO A 109 3.44 9.44 3.47
CA PRO A 109 4.02 9.80 4.75
C PRO A 109 3.38 9.01 5.90
N ILE A 110 4.21 8.42 6.75
CA ILE A 110 3.79 7.76 7.98
C ILE A 110 3.98 8.75 9.12
N VAL A 111 2.87 9.23 9.69
CA VAL A 111 2.92 10.24 10.76
C VAL A 111 2.59 9.57 12.09
N ALA A 112 3.62 9.29 12.88
CA ALA A 112 3.45 8.75 14.22
C ALA A 112 2.96 9.84 15.19
N ALA A 113 1.94 9.52 15.98
CA ALA A 113 1.41 10.40 17.01
C ALA A 113 2.29 10.34 18.27
N HIS A 114 2.67 11.53 18.76
CA HIS A 114 3.38 11.66 20.03
C HIS A 114 2.37 11.70 21.18
N SER A 115 2.58 10.86 22.18
CA SER A 115 1.73 10.82 23.37
C SER A 115 2.53 11.19 24.62
N SER A 116 1.93 11.99 25.50
CA SER A 116 2.43 12.20 26.87
C SER A 116 1.61 11.35 27.83
N LEU A 117 2.27 10.46 28.56
CA LEU A 117 1.64 9.57 29.53
C LEU A 117 2.08 9.98 30.94
N ALA A 118 1.10 10.27 31.80
CA ALA A 118 1.38 10.62 33.20
C ALA A 118 1.86 9.41 34.03
N GLY A 119 2.69 9.69 35.03
CA GLY A 119 3.14 8.73 36.03
C GLY A 119 4.58 8.98 36.48
N ALA A 120 4.99 8.29 37.54
CA ALA A 120 6.35 8.37 38.08
C ALA A 120 7.40 7.60 37.25
N GLN A 121 6.97 6.77 36.31
CA GLN A 121 7.83 5.90 35.50
C GLN A 121 7.69 6.25 34.00
N PRO A 122 8.78 6.15 33.22
CA PRO A 122 8.72 6.27 31.76
C PRO A 122 7.76 5.23 31.16
N LYS A 123 6.87 5.67 30.28
CA LYS A 123 5.93 4.80 29.56
C LYS A 123 5.99 5.10 28.07
N LEU A 124 5.75 4.07 27.27
CA LEU A 124 5.62 4.17 25.81
C LEU A 124 4.16 3.87 25.44
N ALA A 125 3.57 4.71 24.59
CA ALA A 125 2.32 4.34 23.93
C ALA A 125 2.66 3.51 22.70
N LEU A 126 2.04 2.34 22.59
CA LEU A 126 2.20 1.42 21.48
C LEU A 126 0.84 0.85 21.09
N VAL A 127 0.70 0.53 19.81
CA VAL A 127 -0.45 -0.17 19.22
C VAL A 127 0.02 -1.57 18.82
N GLU A 128 -0.66 -2.61 19.28
CA GLU A 128 -0.39 -3.99 18.87
C GLU A 128 -1.18 -4.33 17.60
N PHE A 129 -0.50 -4.88 16.60
CA PHE A 129 -1.14 -5.43 15.41
C PHE A 129 -0.34 -6.63 14.88
N GLY A 130 -1.00 -7.79 14.74
CA GLY A 130 -0.36 -9.01 14.23
C GLY A 130 0.83 -9.48 15.08
N GLY A 131 0.77 -9.32 16.40
CA GLY A 131 1.85 -9.66 17.33
C GLY A 131 3.08 -8.74 17.26
N ARG A 132 2.96 -7.58 16.61
CA ARG A 132 3.99 -6.54 16.56
C ARG A 132 3.49 -5.25 17.19
N TYR A 133 4.39 -4.48 17.79
CA TYR A 133 4.09 -3.19 18.40
C TYR A 133 4.56 -2.04 17.52
N TYR A 134 3.66 -1.09 17.30
CA TYR A 134 3.88 0.10 16.47
C TYR A 134 3.69 1.36 17.30
N GLN A 135 4.31 2.46 16.89
CA GLN A 135 3.91 3.77 17.40
C GLN A 135 2.46 4.07 16.96
N PRO A 136 1.65 4.73 17.80
CA PRO A 136 0.31 5.16 17.38
C PRO A 136 0.36 5.97 16.09
N GLY A 137 -0.56 5.72 15.16
CA GLY A 137 -0.56 6.31 13.81
C GLY A 137 0.35 5.62 12.79
N ALA A 138 1.20 4.68 13.21
CA ALA A 138 2.12 3.96 12.32
C ALA A 138 1.77 2.47 12.15
N SER A 139 0.71 1.96 12.78
CA SER A 139 0.30 0.58 12.58
C SER A 139 -0.26 0.34 11.16
N PRO A 140 -0.18 -0.88 10.60
CA PRO A 140 -0.71 -1.19 9.28
C PRO A 140 -2.16 -0.74 9.03
N PRO A 141 -3.14 -1.00 9.94
CA PRO A 141 -4.51 -0.54 9.73
C PRO A 141 -4.65 0.99 9.81
N GLU A 142 -3.90 1.67 10.68
CA GLU A 142 -3.95 3.13 10.78
C GLU A 142 -3.41 3.81 9.52
N VAL A 143 -2.24 3.36 9.03
CA VAL A 143 -1.63 3.90 7.81
C VAL A 143 -2.52 3.62 6.59
N LEU A 144 -3.08 2.41 6.51
CA LEU A 144 -4.01 2.06 5.43
C LEU A 144 -5.23 2.99 5.42
N ASN A 145 -5.92 3.11 6.55
CA ASN A 145 -7.08 3.98 6.68
C ASN A 145 -6.73 5.44 6.34
N ARG A 146 -5.56 5.91 6.79
CA ARG A 146 -5.12 7.28 6.51
C ARG A 146 -4.85 7.50 5.02
N TRP A 147 -4.17 6.56 4.37
CA TRP A 147 -3.96 6.58 2.93
C TRP A 147 -5.27 6.56 2.14
N GLU A 148 -6.25 5.72 2.51
CA GLU A 148 -7.54 5.65 1.81
C GLU A 148 -8.27 7.00 1.82
N VAL A 149 -8.26 7.69 2.95
CA VAL A 149 -8.88 9.01 3.07
C VAL A 149 -8.10 10.07 2.28
N CYS A 150 -6.76 10.04 2.30
CA CYS A 150 -5.94 10.94 1.50
C CYS A 150 -6.09 10.69 -0.01
N GLU A 151 -6.19 9.43 -0.44
CA GLU A 151 -6.40 9.06 -1.84
C GLU A 151 -7.77 9.53 -2.32
N ASP A 152 -8.82 9.41 -1.49
CA ASP A 152 -10.14 9.94 -1.81
C ASP A 152 -10.14 11.47 -1.93
N LEU A 153 -9.49 12.16 -0.98
CA LEU A 153 -9.31 13.61 -1.04
C LEU A 153 -8.55 14.04 -2.30
N ALA A 154 -7.52 13.28 -2.71
CA ALA A 154 -6.78 13.57 -3.94
C ALA A 154 -7.65 13.43 -5.19
N ARG A 155 -8.56 12.44 -5.25
CA ARG A 155 -9.53 12.28 -6.35
C ARG A 155 -10.52 13.45 -6.39
N GLN A 156 -11.10 13.80 -5.24
CA GLN A 156 -12.02 14.95 -5.16
C GLN A 156 -11.34 16.25 -5.59
N LEU A 157 -10.09 16.48 -5.17
CA LEU A 157 -9.32 17.64 -5.60
C LEU A 157 -8.99 17.62 -7.09
N ALA A 158 -8.76 16.44 -7.69
CA ALA A 158 -8.54 16.32 -9.12
C ALA A 158 -9.77 16.80 -9.92
N GLU A 159 -10.96 16.35 -9.54
CA GLU A 159 -12.22 16.80 -10.15
C GLU A 159 -12.43 18.31 -9.99
N ARG A 160 -12.25 18.83 -8.77
CA ARG A 160 -12.38 20.27 -8.49
C ARG A 160 -11.35 21.14 -9.21
N SER A 161 -10.15 20.63 -9.42
CA SER A 161 -9.10 21.33 -10.15
C SER A 161 -9.46 21.45 -11.64
N LEU A 162 -10.01 20.41 -12.25
CA LEU A 162 -10.51 20.45 -13.63
C LEU A 162 -11.70 21.41 -13.80
N GLU A 163 -12.62 21.45 -12.84
CA GLU A 163 -13.71 22.45 -12.82
C GLU A 163 -13.16 23.88 -12.74
N THR A 164 -12.15 24.09 -11.89
CA THR A 164 -11.51 25.39 -11.67
C THR A 164 -10.77 25.89 -12.90
N GLU A 165 -10.04 25.00 -13.59
CA GLU A 165 -9.34 25.29 -14.86
C GLU A 165 -10.31 25.73 -15.96
N LYS A 166 -11.50 25.11 -16.06
CA LYS A 166 -12.50 25.44 -17.08
C LYS A 166 -13.41 26.62 -16.71
N GLY A 167 -13.41 27.01 -15.44
CA GLY A 167 -14.35 27.97 -14.88
C GLY A 167 -13.75 29.35 -14.61
N LYS A 168 -14.05 29.88 -13.42
CA LYS A 168 -13.73 31.24 -12.98
C LYS A 168 -12.22 31.56 -12.98
N TYR A 169 -11.37 30.54 -12.97
CA TYR A 169 -9.92 30.67 -12.84
C TYR A 169 -9.15 30.15 -14.06
N ALA A 170 -9.76 30.14 -15.25
CA ALA A 170 -9.11 29.71 -16.49
C ALA A 170 -7.84 30.50 -16.87
N HIS A 171 -7.61 31.66 -16.25
CA HIS A 171 -6.41 32.47 -16.42
C HIS A 171 -5.23 32.05 -15.52
N LEU A 172 -5.47 31.20 -14.51
CA LEU A 172 -4.43 30.71 -13.62
C LEU A 172 -3.70 29.52 -14.24
N SER A 173 -2.40 29.41 -13.95
CA SER A 173 -1.66 28.20 -14.29
C SER A 173 -2.15 27.02 -13.46
N ARG A 174 -2.00 25.80 -14.00
CA ARG A 174 -2.28 24.54 -13.30
C ARG A 174 -1.54 24.42 -11.96
N GLU A 175 -0.30 24.91 -11.91
CA GLU A 175 0.50 24.99 -10.68
C GLU A 175 -0.15 25.91 -9.65
N ALA A 176 -0.58 27.12 -10.05
CA ALA A 176 -1.20 28.09 -9.16
C ALA A 176 -2.56 27.60 -8.61
N ILE A 177 -3.31 26.81 -9.40
CA ILE A 177 -4.54 26.17 -8.93
C ILE A 177 -4.23 25.18 -7.80
N LEU A 178 -3.27 24.29 -8.00
CA LEU A 178 -2.88 23.30 -6.99
C LEU A 178 -2.24 23.94 -5.75
N GLU A 179 -1.43 24.99 -5.92
CA GLU A 179 -0.87 25.76 -4.81
C GLU A 179 -1.98 26.41 -3.97
N GLN A 180 -3.01 26.98 -4.61
CA GLN A 180 -4.15 27.54 -3.89
C GLN A 180 -4.89 26.47 -3.07
N TYR A 181 -5.06 25.26 -3.62
CA TYR A 181 -5.64 24.15 -2.87
C TYR A 181 -4.76 23.70 -1.71
N LEU A 182 -3.43 23.62 -1.90
CA LEU A 182 -2.50 23.31 -0.82
C LEU A 182 -2.62 24.29 0.34
N GLN A 183 -2.66 25.60 0.04
CA GLN A 183 -2.84 26.64 1.06
C GLN A 183 -4.19 26.54 1.78
N ARG A 184 -5.25 26.11 1.07
CA ARG A 184 -6.55 25.85 1.70
C ARG A 184 -6.50 24.63 2.59
N LEU A 185 -5.83 23.56 2.18
CA LEU A 185 -5.63 22.36 3.00
C LEU A 185 -4.90 22.69 4.29
N PHE A 186 -3.78 23.43 4.24
CA PHE A 186 -3.06 23.82 5.48
C PHE A 186 -3.96 24.60 6.44
N ARG A 187 -4.86 25.45 5.93
CA ARG A 187 -5.79 26.22 6.77
C ARG A 187 -6.89 25.39 7.42
N THR A 188 -7.22 24.21 6.89
CA THR A 188 -8.23 23.35 7.54
C THR A 188 -7.69 22.67 8.79
N GLY A 189 -6.36 22.49 8.90
CA GLY A 189 -5.73 21.76 9.99
C GLY A 189 -6.17 20.29 10.08
N TRP A 190 -6.67 19.71 8.99
CA TRP A 190 -7.27 18.37 8.96
C TRP A 190 -6.25 17.22 9.07
N GLY A 191 -4.98 17.50 8.78
CA GLY A 191 -3.92 16.50 8.72
C GLY A 191 -2.55 17.10 8.93
N ALA A 192 -1.53 16.25 8.90
CA ALA A 192 -0.15 16.70 8.92
C ALA A 192 0.21 17.36 7.58
N ASP A 193 1.18 18.27 7.62
CA ASP A 193 1.61 19.02 6.44
C ASP A 193 2.13 18.09 5.34
N GLU A 194 2.82 17.02 5.71
CA GLU A 194 3.33 16.01 4.78
C GLU A 194 2.20 15.30 4.04
N GLU A 195 1.10 14.96 4.73
CA GLU A 195 -0.05 14.31 4.12
C GLU A 195 -0.74 15.24 3.12
N MET A 196 -0.87 16.53 3.46
CA MET A 196 -1.47 17.52 2.56
C MET A 196 -0.62 17.74 1.32
N LYS A 197 0.70 17.78 1.46
CA LYS A 197 1.65 17.83 0.33
C LYS A 197 1.54 16.56 -0.53
N TRP A 198 1.46 15.39 0.09
CA TRP A 198 1.27 14.12 -0.61
C TRP A 198 -0.03 14.11 -1.42
N VAL A 199 -1.14 14.58 -0.84
CA VAL A 199 -2.44 14.69 -1.54
C VAL A 199 -2.32 15.55 -2.79
N VAL A 200 -1.67 16.72 -2.71
CA VAL A 200 -1.51 17.61 -3.87
C VAL A 200 -0.57 17.00 -4.92
N HIS A 201 0.50 16.33 -4.49
CA HIS A 201 1.39 15.59 -5.38
C HIS A 201 0.63 14.47 -6.12
N ARG A 202 -0.21 13.73 -5.39
CA ARG A 202 -1.05 12.66 -5.93
C ARG A 202 -2.08 13.19 -6.92
N THR A 203 -2.75 14.31 -6.61
CA THR A 203 -3.66 15.00 -7.52
C THR A 203 -2.96 15.46 -8.80
N ALA A 204 -1.75 16.04 -8.68
CA ALA A 204 -0.96 16.45 -9.84
C ALA A 204 -0.62 15.25 -10.75
N ALA A 205 -0.24 14.11 -10.16
CA ALA A 205 0.03 12.88 -10.90
C ALA A 205 -1.22 12.35 -11.64
N MET A 206 -2.40 12.36 -10.99
CA MET A 206 -3.66 11.95 -11.62
C MET A 206 -4.03 12.81 -12.83
N LEU A 207 -3.83 14.14 -12.72
CA LEU A 207 -4.13 15.10 -13.77
C LEU A 207 -3.02 15.24 -14.82
N LYS A 208 -1.85 14.64 -14.59
CA LYS A 208 -0.61 14.86 -15.35
C LYS A 208 -0.21 16.33 -15.38
N TRP A 209 -0.35 17.00 -14.24
CA TRP A 209 0.01 18.40 -14.04
C TRP A 209 1.38 18.49 -13.36
N PRO A 210 2.09 19.62 -13.56
CA PRO A 210 3.28 19.91 -12.76
C PRO A 210 2.95 20.07 -11.28
N VAL A 211 3.87 19.61 -10.43
CA VAL A 211 3.75 19.70 -8.96
C VAL A 211 4.23 21.08 -8.50
N PRO A 212 3.45 21.82 -7.69
CA PRO A 212 3.90 23.07 -7.07
C PRO A 212 5.14 22.86 -6.20
N LYS A 213 6.02 23.87 -6.10
CA LYS A 213 7.25 23.78 -5.30
C LYS A 213 6.97 23.50 -3.83
N GLU A 214 5.90 24.07 -3.32
CA GLU A 214 5.44 24.00 -1.94
C GLU A 214 4.91 22.59 -1.58
N ALA A 215 4.49 21.82 -2.59
CA ALA A 215 4.03 20.44 -2.46
C ALA A 215 5.19 19.42 -2.57
N GLN A 216 6.41 19.85 -2.83
CA GLN A 216 7.56 18.96 -2.85
C GLN A 216 7.90 18.52 -1.42
N PHE A 217 8.03 17.21 -1.23
CA PHE A 217 8.50 16.62 0.01
C PHE A 217 9.49 15.50 -0.30
N THR A 218 10.39 15.24 0.65
CA THR A 218 11.28 14.07 0.56
C THR A 218 10.58 12.92 1.28
N PRO A 219 10.24 11.82 0.60
CA PRO A 219 9.72 10.64 1.29
C PRO A 219 10.78 10.12 2.27
N GLN A 220 10.35 9.72 3.47
CA GLN A 220 11.23 9.21 4.54
C GLN A 220 11.62 7.75 4.32
#